data_AF-A0A6N6Z7R4-F1
#
_entry.id   AF-A0A6N6Z7R4-F1
#
_cell.length_a   1.000
_cell.length_b   1.000
_cell.length_c   1.000
_cell.angle_alpha   90.00
_cell.angle_beta   90.00
_cell.angle_gamma   90.00
#
_symmetry.space_group_name_H-M   'P 1'
#
loop_
_entity.id
_entity.type
_entity.pdbx_description
1 polymer ?
#
loop_
_entity_poly.entity_id
_entity_poly.type
_entity_poly.pdbx_seq_one_letter_code
_entity_poly.pdbx_strand_id
1 'polypeptide(L)'
;MSFKIRQMHKAIFSPNVDWEERVTGAKACIAAIHDLDINRVVKTRMLNHAIWELTRAQREADAPFRSEGVVFGDLGVKIQRDHVFRRAQFIEELDQGRDLDEILSDLLLCIVTCEEHRRLTQADKEDSAVNGWERYRRAGIKVFDCRRMEDGHFAAMTYE
;
A
#
# COMPACT_ATOMS: atom_id res chain seq x y z
N MET A 1 -4.37 24.48 -18.13
CA MET A 1 -4.04 24.95 -16.76
C MET A 1 -2.86 24.13 -16.27
N SER A 2 -1.70 24.75 -16.06
CA SER A 2 -0.52 24.10 -15.46
C SER A 2 -0.64 24.20 -13.94
N PHE A 3 -0.98 23.09 -13.28
CA PHE A 3 -0.96 23.03 -11.82
C PHE A 3 0.49 22.80 -11.38
N LYS A 4 1.14 23.84 -10.84
CA LYS A 4 2.42 23.69 -10.14
C LYS A 4 2.19 22.96 -8.82
N ILE A 5 2.06 21.64 -8.87
CA ILE A 5 1.94 20.76 -7.70
C ILE A 5 3.35 20.60 -7.14
N ARG A 6 3.76 21.56 -6.30
CA ARG A 6 5.07 21.60 -5.67
C ARG A 6 4.99 21.86 -4.18
N GLN A 7 4.03 21.24 -3.50
CA GLN A 7 4.11 21.07 -2.05
C GLN A 7 3.78 19.63 -1.71
N MET A 8 4.74 18.76 -2.00
CA MET A 8 4.79 17.42 -1.42
C MET A 8 4.60 17.56 0.09
N HIS A 9 3.76 16.71 0.67
CA HIS A 9 3.61 16.50 2.12
C HIS A 9 4.95 15.99 2.69
N LYS A 10 5.98 16.82 2.66
CA LYS A 10 7.30 16.56 3.24
C LYS A 10 7.08 16.53 4.76
N ALA A 11 7.50 15.43 5.38
CA ALA A 11 7.61 15.24 6.83
C ALA A 11 6.43 14.57 7.55
N ILE A 12 6.00 13.38 7.10
CA ILE A 12 5.38 12.41 8.03
C ILE A 12 6.19 11.10 8.12
N PHE A 13 7.04 10.80 7.13
CA PHE A 13 7.86 9.60 7.15
C PHE A 13 9.34 9.98 7.07
N SER A 14 10.04 9.90 8.20
CA SER A 14 11.49 10.08 8.26
C SER A 14 12.18 9.01 7.40
N PRO A 15 13.24 9.35 6.64
CA PRO A 15 14.04 8.34 5.95
C PRO A 15 14.62 7.38 6.98
N ASN A 16 14.22 6.10 6.89
CA ASN A 16 14.84 5.03 7.68
C ASN A 16 16.26 4.83 7.16
N VAL A 17 17.25 5.05 8.03
CA VAL A 17 18.67 4.81 7.72
C VAL A 17 19.01 3.31 7.64
N ASP A 18 18.08 2.44 8.01
CA ASP A 18 18.21 0.98 8.12
C ASP A 18 17.19 0.22 7.26
N TRP A 19 16.59 0.86 6.25
CA TRP A 19 15.44 0.30 5.53
C TRP A 19 15.73 -1.06 4.86
N GLU A 20 16.93 -1.26 4.31
CA GLU A 20 17.35 -2.52 3.69
C GLU A 20 17.39 -3.67 4.69
N GLU A 21 17.94 -3.40 5.88
CA GLU A 21 18.00 -4.37 6.98
C GLU A 21 16.59 -4.71 7.46
N ARG A 22 15.72 -3.71 7.59
CA ARG A 22 14.32 -3.92 7.97
C ARG A 22 13.52 -4.71 6.93
N VAL A 23 13.73 -4.44 5.64
CA VAL A 23 13.12 -5.22 4.54
C VAL A 23 13.60 -6.67 4.62
N THR A 24 14.91 -6.88 4.74
CA THR A 24 15.51 -8.21 4.85
C THR A 24 14.99 -8.98 6.07
N GLY A 25 14.95 -8.33 7.24
CA GLY A 25 14.42 -8.89 8.47
C GLY A 25 12.93 -9.24 8.35
N ALA A 26 12.12 -8.37 7.75
CA ALA A 26 10.70 -8.64 7.55
C ALA A 26 10.46 -9.81 6.61
N LYS A 27 11.23 -9.94 5.52
CA LYS A 27 11.19 -11.13 4.63
C LYS A 27 11.53 -12.41 5.38
N ALA A 28 12.61 -12.40 6.17
CA ALA A 28 13.01 -13.55 6.99
C ALA A 28 11.92 -13.93 8.01
N CYS A 29 11.27 -12.94 8.63
CA CYS A 29 10.13 -13.19 9.53
C CYS A 29 8.96 -13.83 8.79
N ILE A 30 8.58 -13.32 7.60
CA ILE A 30 7.48 -13.89 6.81
C ILE A 30 7.75 -15.36 6.48
N ALA A 31 8.95 -15.67 5.96
CA ALA A 31 9.34 -17.03 5.64
C ALA A 31 9.32 -17.94 6.88
N ALA A 32 9.93 -17.51 7.99
CA ALA A 32 9.95 -18.29 9.22
C ALA A 32 8.53 -18.53 9.78
N ILE A 33 7.68 -17.51 9.82
CA ILE A 33 6.30 -17.64 10.32
C ILE A 33 5.47 -18.57 9.43
N HIS A 34 5.67 -18.51 8.13
CA HIS A 34 4.98 -19.36 7.16
C HIS A 34 5.25 -20.86 7.42
N ASP A 35 6.51 -21.20 7.71
CA ASP A 35 6.94 -22.59 7.93
C ASP A 35 6.59 -23.15 9.33
N LEU A 36 6.18 -22.30 10.29
CA LEU A 36 5.79 -22.76 11.62
C LEU A 36 4.51 -23.61 11.58
N ASP A 37 4.55 -24.79 12.19
CA ASP A 37 3.35 -25.60 12.41
C ASP A 37 2.59 -25.11 13.66
N ILE A 38 1.85 -24.02 13.48
CA ILE A 38 1.02 -23.39 14.51
C ILE A 38 -0.39 -23.17 14.00
N ASN A 39 -1.31 -22.90 14.92
CA ASN A 39 -2.69 -22.58 14.60
C ASN A 39 -2.79 -21.48 13.51
N ARG A 40 -3.63 -21.72 12.50
CA ARG A 40 -3.81 -20.83 11.34
C ARG A 40 -4.16 -19.40 11.72
N VAL A 41 -5.05 -19.19 12.70
CA VAL A 41 -5.47 -17.84 13.11
C VAL A 41 -4.29 -17.05 13.69
N VAL A 42 -3.45 -17.71 14.49
CA VAL A 42 -2.24 -17.10 15.05
C VAL A 42 -1.24 -16.80 13.94
N LYS A 43 -0.97 -17.77 13.04
CA LYS A 43 -0.10 -17.60 11.88
C LYS A 43 -0.52 -16.40 11.02
N THR A 44 -1.79 -16.33 10.63
CA THR A 44 -2.35 -15.23 9.82
C THR A 44 -2.19 -13.88 10.50
N ARG A 45 -2.37 -13.78 11.83
CA ARG A 45 -2.15 -12.52 12.57
C ARG A 45 -0.68 -12.09 12.53
N MET A 46 0.24 -13.02 12.72
CA MET A 46 1.69 -12.76 12.69
C MET A 46 2.14 -12.35 11.27
N LEU A 47 1.71 -13.08 10.24
CA LEU A 47 2.00 -12.75 8.84
C LEU A 47 1.46 -11.36 8.46
N ASN A 48 0.22 -11.03 8.85
CA ASN A 48 -0.34 -9.71 8.59
C ASN A 48 0.50 -8.57 9.19
N HIS A 49 1.08 -8.79 10.38
CA HIS A 49 1.96 -7.82 11.01
C HIS A 49 3.34 -7.76 10.33
N ALA A 50 3.93 -8.90 9.95
CA ALA A 50 5.21 -8.94 9.26
C ALA A 50 5.15 -8.27 7.87
N ILE A 51 4.07 -8.52 7.10
CA ILE A 51 3.81 -7.83 5.81
C ILE A 51 3.63 -6.31 6.02
N TRP A 52 3.02 -5.90 7.12
CA TRP A 52 2.90 -4.48 7.46
C TRP A 52 4.25 -3.84 7.74
N GLU A 53 5.12 -4.50 8.53
CA GLU A 53 6.45 -3.97 8.81
C GLU A 53 7.33 -3.91 7.55
N LEU A 54 7.21 -4.89 6.65
CA LEU A 54 7.89 -4.87 5.36
C LEU A 54 7.51 -3.62 4.54
N THR A 55 6.22 -3.37 4.37
CA THR A 55 5.73 -2.22 3.58
C THR A 55 5.93 -0.89 4.29
N ARG A 56 6.07 -0.87 5.61
CA ARG A 56 6.52 0.31 6.36
C ARG A 56 8.00 0.61 6.17
N ALA A 57 8.82 -0.42 5.99
CA ALA A 57 10.25 -0.27 5.77
C ALA A 57 10.57 0.31 4.38
N GLN A 58 9.73 0.02 3.36
CA GLN A 58 9.82 0.66 2.05
C GLN A 58 9.70 2.20 2.18
N ARG A 59 10.46 2.95 1.37
CA ARG A 59 10.54 4.41 1.52
C ARG A 59 9.24 5.03 1.03
N GLU A 60 8.88 6.19 1.57
CA GLU A 60 7.68 6.92 1.11
C GLU A 60 7.79 7.33 -0.37
N ALA A 61 9.00 7.68 -0.81
CA ALA A 61 9.29 7.96 -2.21
C ALA A 61 9.04 6.76 -3.13
N ASP A 62 9.00 5.55 -2.55
CA ASP A 62 8.82 4.31 -3.30
C ASP A 62 7.32 3.94 -3.39
N ALA A 63 6.42 4.63 -2.68
CA ALA A 63 4.97 4.48 -2.84
C ALA A 63 4.54 5.20 -4.14
N PRO A 64 4.28 4.45 -5.22
CA PRO A 64 4.20 5.04 -6.55
C PRO A 64 2.85 5.71 -6.82
N PHE A 65 1.85 5.46 -5.99
CA PHE A 65 0.48 5.92 -6.22
C PHE A 65 0.02 6.88 -5.14
N ARG A 66 -0.74 7.91 -5.55
CA ARG A 66 -1.37 8.88 -4.65
C ARG A 66 -2.80 9.14 -5.09
N SER A 67 -3.72 9.29 -4.14
CA SER A 67 -5.10 9.66 -4.46
C SER A 67 -5.24 11.12 -4.89
N GLU A 68 -6.35 11.46 -5.55
CA GLU A 68 -6.74 12.84 -5.87
C GLU A 68 -6.72 13.74 -4.63
N GLY A 69 -7.25 13.28 -3.50
CA GLY A 69 -7.25 14.04 -2.25
C GLY A 69 -5.85 14.32 -1.69
N VAL A 70 -4.85 13.48 -2.02
CA VAL A 70 -3.45 13.72 -1.64
C VAL A 70 -2.74 14.62 -2.64
N VAL A 71 -3.03 14.50 -3.93
CA VAL A 71 -2.36 15.27 -4.99
C VAL A 71 -2.86 16.71 -5.06
N PHE A 72 -4.18 16.90 -4.90
CA PHE A 72 -4.85 18.19 -5.12
C PHE A 72 -5.54 18.75 -3.87
N GLY A 73 -5.50 18.02 -2.75
CA GLY A 73 -6.10 18.48 -1.50
C GLY A 73 -5.32 19.59 -0.80
N ASP A 74 -5.90 20.10 0.28
CA ASP A 74 -5.30 21.15 1.09
C ASP A 74 -4.05 20.65 1.84
N LEU A 75 -3.12 21.56 2.09
CA LEU A 75 -1.96 21.28 2.95
C LEU A 75 -2.43 20.92 4.37
N GLY A 76 -1.71 19.99 5.00
CA GLY A 76 -2.01 19.58 6.38
C GLY A 76 -3.12 18.54 6.50
N VAL A 77 -3.71 18.08 5.38
CA VAL A 77 -4.57 16.91 5.39
C VAL A 77 -3.80 15.70 5.91
N LYS A 78 -4.43 14.96 6.82
CA LYS A 78 -3.87 13.72 7.37
C LYS A 78 -3.90 12.64 6.29
N ILE A 79 -2.75 12.04 6.02
CA ILE A 79 -2.56 10.99 5.02
C ILE A 79 -2.26 9.64 5.68
N GLN A 80 -2.56 8.56 4.94
CA GLN A 80 -2.28 7.18 5.31
C GLN A 80 -1.70 6.41 4.13
N ARG A 81 -1.06 5.29 4.44
CA ARG A 81 -0.67 4.27 3.47
C ARG A 81 -1.78 3.21 3.44
N ASP A 82 -2.26 2.91 2.25
CA ASP A 82 -3.14 1.77 2.01
C ASP A 82 -2.44 0.78 1.07
N HIS A 83 -2.66 -0.51 1.33
CA HIS A 83 -2.27 -1.57 0.41
C HIS A 83 -3.34 -1.70 -0.66
N VAL A 84 -2.97 -1.52 -1.92
CA VAL A 84 -3.90 -1.62 -3.05
C VAL A 84 -4.59 -2.97 -3.04
N PHE A 85 -3.79 -4.04 -2.95
CA PHE A 85 -4.26 -5.39 -2.72
C PHE A 85 -4.24 -5.72 -1.23
N ARG A 86 -5.32 -6.33 -0.75
CA ARG A 86 -5.48 -6.68 0.66
C ARG A 86 -4.46 -7.72 1.10
N ARG A 87 -3.91 -7.52 2.29
CA ARG A 87 -2.94 -8.43 2.92
C ARG A 87 -3.44 -9.86 3.09
N ALA A 88 -4.74 -10.05 3.26
CA ALA A 88 -5.34 -11.38 3.34
C ALA A 88 -5.10 -12.21 2.06
N GLN A 89 -5.19 -11.60 0.88
CA GLN A 89 -4.95 -12.29 -0.39
C GLN A 89 -3.49 -12.77 -0.48
N PHE A 90 -2.53 -11.97 -0.04
CA PHE A 90 -1.12 -12.38 -0.04
C PHE A 90 -0.85 -13.58 0.87
N ILE A 91 -1.53 -13.68 2.01
CA ILE A 91 -1.41 -14.84 2.89
C ILE A 91 -2.00 -16.08 2.22
N GLU A 92 -3.13 -15.94 1.51
CA GLU A 92 -3.73 -17.04 0.74
C GLU A 92 -2.82 -17.49 -0.42
N GLU A 93 -2.17 -16.57 -1.12
CA GLU A 93 -1.21 -16.87 -2.18
C GLU A 93 0.06 -17.55 -1.65
N LEU A 94 0.56 -17.12 -0.47
CA LEU A 94 1.64 -17.81 0.24
C LEU A 94 1.25 -19.24 0.59
N ASP A 95 0.05 -19.44 1.17
CA ASP A 95 -0.49 -20.78 1.50
C ASP A 95 -0.61 -21.67 0.24
N GLN A 96 -0.80 -21.07 -0.94
CA GLN A 96 -0.85 -21.77 -2.24
C GLN A 96 0.54 -22.06 -2.85
N GLY A 97 1.62 -21.65 -2.17
CA GLY A 97 3.00 -21.90 -2.59
C GLY A 97 3.52 -20.92 -3.62
N ARG A 98 2.88 -19.77 -3.80
CA ARG A 98 3.45 -18.70 -4.64
C ARG A 98 4.70 -18.14 -3.96
N ASP A 99 5.71 -17.82 -4.76
CA ASP A 99 6.99 -17.31 -4.25
C ASP A 99 6.80 -15.97 -3.51
N LEU A 100 7.51 -15.82 -2.40
CA LEU A 100 7.41 -14.63 -1.57
C LEU A 100 7.81 -13.39 -2.37
N ASP A 101 8.95 -13.38 -3.05
CA ASP A 101 9.44 -12.20 -3.76
C ASP A 101 8.49 -11.78 -4.89
N GLU A 102 7.84 -12.74 -5.57
CA GLU A 102 6.76 -12.44 -6.52
C GLU A 102 5.57 -11.75 -5.85
N ILE A 103 5.07 -12.28 -4.74
CA ILE A 103 3.97 -11.67 -3.98
C ILE A 103 4.35 -10.26 -3.52
N LEU A 104 5.59 -10.08 -3.07
CA LEU A 104 6.09 -8.79 -2.60
C LEU A 104 6.23 -7.77 -3.73
N SER A 105 6.46 -8.21 -4.96
CA SER A 105 6.46 -7.32 -6.13
C SER A 105 5.07 -6.75 -6.44
N ASP A 106 4.00 -7.45 -6.02
CA ASP A 106 2.60 -7.03 -6.15
C ASP A 106 2.10 -6.19 -4.97
N LEU A 107 2.91 -5.98 -3.92
CA LEU A 107 2.59 -5.09 -2.79
C LEU A 107 2.63 -3.62 -3.24
N LEU A 108 1.61 -3.22 -3.99
CA LEU A 108 1.42 -1.85 -4.41
C LEU A 108 0.86 -1.02 -3.23
N LEU A 109 1.53 0.09 -2.94
CA LEU A 109 1.12 1.06 -1.94
C LEU A 109 0.50 2.30 -2.60
N CYS A 110 -0.58 2.79 -2.01
CA CYS A 110 -1.14 4.08 -2.35
C CYS A 110 -1.15 4.99 -1.12
N ILE A 111 -0.74 6.25 -1.30
CA ILE A 111 -0.94 7.28 -0.28
C ILE A 111 -2.31 7.89 -0.48
N VAL A 112 -3.15 7.78 0.54
CA VAL A 112 -4.52 8.28 0.56
C VAL A 112 -4.70 9.24 1.73
N THR A 113 -5.75 10.06 1.71
CA THR A 113 -6.17 10.80 2.90
C THR A 113 -6.80 9.86 3.93
N CYS A 114 -6.82 10.25 5.21
CA CYS A 114 -7.52 9.50 6.25
C CYS A 114 -9.00 9.27 5.92
N GLU A 115 -9.65 10.21 5.24
CA GLU A 115 -11.05 10.09 4.86
C GLU A 115 -11.25 9.08 3.71
N GLU A 116 -10.38 9.11 2.71
CA GLU A 116 -10.33 8.09 1.66
C GLU A 116 -10.07 6.70 2.23
N HIS A 117 -9.15 6.56 3.20
CA HIS A 117 -8.91 5.29 3.87
C HIS A 117 -10.16 4.74 4.58
N ARG A 118 -11.00 5.61 5.17
CA ARG A 118 -12.28 5.19 5.76
C ARG A 118 -13.26 4.70 4.70
N ARG A 119 -13.34 5.37 3.54
CA ARG A 119 -14.17 4.94 2.41
C ARG A 119 -13.73 3.59 1.84
N LEU A 120 -12.42 3.34 1.75
CA LEU A 120 -11.87 2.03 1.39
C LEU A 120 -12.28 0.96 2.41
N THR A 121 -12.14 1.26 3.70
CA THR A 121 -12.56 0.35 4.78
C THR A 121 -14.07 0.03 4.70
N GLN A 122 -14.89 0.99 4.30
CA GLN A 122 -16.33 0.80 4.12
C GLN A 122 -16.62 -0.09 2.90
N ALA A 123 -15.97 0.16 1.76
CA ALA A 123 -16.09 -0.70 0.58
C ALA A 123 -15.69 -2.16 0.88
N ASP A 124 -14.64 -2.37 1.67
CA ASP A 124 -14.18 -3.70 2.11
C ASP A 124 -15.22 -4.44 2.97
N LYS A 125 -16.02 -3.71 3.74
CA LYS A 125 -17.11 -4.29 4.56
C LYS A 125 -18.33 -4.63 3.73
N GLU A 126 -18.61 -3.84 2.70
CA GLU A 126 -19.76 -4.05 1.81
C GLU A 126 -19.56 -5.25 0.88
N ASP A 127 -18.32 -5.46 0.42
CA ASP A 127 -17.97 -6.61 -0.41
C ASP A 127 -16.55 -7.07 -0.09
N SER A 128 -16.44 -8.12 0.72
CA SER A 128 -15.14 -8.70 1.08
C SER A 128 -14.51 -9.51 -0.05
N ALA A 129 -15.12 -9.64 -1.23
CA ALA A 129 -14.43 -10.16 -2.42
C ALA A 129 -13.70 -9.04 -3.19
N VAL A 130 -14.06 -7.77 -2.95
CA VAL A 130 -13.47 -6.65 -3.67
C VAL A 130 -12.00 -6.46 -3.31
N ASN A 131 -11.13 -6.34 -4.31
CA ASN A 131 -9.69 -6.19 -4.09
C ASN A 131 -9.00 -5.33 -5.15
N GLY A 132 -7.77 -4.90 -4.87
CA GLY A 132 -6.96 -4.13 -5.80
C GLY A 132 -7.58 -2.77 -6.11
N TRP A 133 -7.38 -2.31 -7.35
CA TRP A 133 -7.87 -1.02 -7.82
C TRP A 133 -9.40 -0.90 -7.85
N GLU A 134 -10.10 -2.03 -7.96
CA GLU A 134 -11.56 -2.07 -7.88
C GLU A 134 -12.09 -1.50 -6.54
N ARG A 135 -11.36 -1.71 -5.42
CA ARG A 135 -11.69 -1.10 -4.11
C ARG A 135 -11.75 0.43 -4.20
N TYR A 136 -10.76 1.02 -4.86
CA TYR A 136 -10.62 2.46 -5.03
C TYR A 136 -11.74 3.01 -5.93
N ARG A 137 -12.04 2.28 -7.01
CA ARG A 137 -13.14 2.62 -7.92
C ARG A 137 -14.48 2.67 -7.19
N ARG A 138 -14.80 1.65 -6.38
CA ARG A 138 -16.04 1.61 -5.58
C ARG A 138 -16.10 2.69 -4.50
N ALA A 139 -14.97 3.01 -3.89
CA ALA A 139 -14.86 4.09 -2.91
C ALA A 139 -14.92 5.51 -3.55
N GLY A 140 -14.99 5.60 -4.89
CA GLY A 140 -14.98 6.87 -5.62
C GLY A 140 -13.68 7.63 -5.44
N ILE A 141 -12.55 6.93 -5.38
CA ILE A 141 -11.22 7.50 -5.14
C ILE A 141 -10.42 7.38 -6.42
N LYS A 142 -10.11 8.51 -7.07
CA LYS A 142 -9.19 8.54 -8.21
C LYS A 142 -7.73 8.43 -7.74
N VAL A 143 -6.92 7.69 -8.48
CA VAL A 143 -5.51 7.45 -8.17
C VAL A 143 -4.62 7.92 -9.32
N PHE A 144 -3.46 8.47 -8.97
CA PHE A 144 -2.44 8.97 -9.88
C PHE A 144 -1.14 8.20 -9.70
N ASP A 145 -0.53 7.78 -10.81
CA ASP A 145 0.81 7.20 -10.82
C ASP A 145 1.85 8.34 -10.81
N CYS A 146 2.57 8.44 -9.70
CA CYS A 146 3.57 9.46 -9.45
C CYS A 146 4.98 9.02 -9.89
N ARG A 147 5.17 7.81 -10.44
CA ARG A 147 6.45 7.38 -11.04
C ARG A 147 6.67 8.03 -12.40
N ARG A 148 5.59 8.21 -13.16
CA ARG A 148 5.61 8.74 -14.53
C ARG A 148 5.52 10.27 -14.54
N MET A 149 6.30 10.93 -13.69
CA MET A 149 6.45 12.38 -13.76
C MET A 149 7.39 12.75 -14.91
N GLU A 150 6.85 12.79 -16.12
CA GLU A 150 7.45 13.54 -17.22
C GLU A 150 6.77 14.92 -17.26
N ASP A 151 7.57 15.99 -17.22
CA ASP A 151 7.16 17.38 -17.45
C ASP A 151 6.09 17.99 -16.51
N GLY A 152 5.88 17.42 -15.32
CA GLY A 152 5.00 18.00 -14.30
C GLY A 152 3.50 17.77 -14.52
N HIS A 153 3.15 16.79 -15.35
CA HIS A 153 1.77 16.34 -15.56
C HIS A 153 1.55 14.97 -14.90
N PHE A 154 0.51 14.86 -14.08
CA PHE A 154 0.09 13.57 -13.52
C PHE A 154 -0.86 12.89 -14.51
N ALA A 155 -0.53 11.67 -14.94
CA ALA A 155 -1.51 10.82 -15.60
C ALA A 155 -2.44 10.20 -14.55
N ALA A 156 -3.74 10.49 -14.63
CA ALA A 156 -4.72 9.73 -13.86
C ALA A 156 -4.66 8.27 -14.32
N MET A 157 -4.63 7.33 -13.39
CA MET A 157 -4.75 5.93 -13.74
C MET A 157 -6.19 5.62 -14.17
N THR A 158 -6.33 4.95 -15.31
CA THR A 158 -7.54 4.21 -15.63
C THR A 158 -7.47 2.86 -14.91
N TYR A 159 -8.61 2.46 -14.34
CA TYR A 159 -8.78 1.16 -13.70
C TYR A 159 -8.98 0.15 -14.83
N GLU A 160 -7.91 -0.33 -15.46
CA GLU A 160 -7.95 -1.48 -16.37
C GLU A 160 -7.77 -2.78 -15.59
#